data_AF-A0A913ZGD1-F1
#
_entry.id   AF-A0A913ZGD1-F1
#
_cell.length_a   1.000
_cell.length_b   1.000
_cell.length_c   1.000
_cell.angle_alpha   90.00
_cell.angle_beta   90.00
_cell.angle_gamma   90.00
#
_symmetry.space_group_name_H-M   'P 1'
#
loop_
_entity.id
_entity.type
_entity.pdbx_description
1 polymer ?
#
loop_
_entity_poly.entity_id
_entity_poly.type
_entity_poly.pdbx_seq_one_letter_code
_entity_poly.pdbx_strand_id
1 'polypeptide(L)'
;MGDDSLTLTIFQSIVGSLGICGNGLVCLVIAKVPFMHTLTNAFIFNQALIDLFGSLLIVLTSLVPIPDPLPSGTSGVLLCRLWVSGYFNWALFVSSTFNLVALTLERYLAIVFPFRYRALGTRKNAIVTILAVWLSAFMFTSYGVFIRYHEAGQCRQKLVAHPEALGVAVFVVTYLLPVTIMLVVYVRIAVVLKKGAARIQPGPEAAGPSTGQAPEGPGESLMRARRNTFKTLLIVCVAFTVCWTPNEVAFLLFNLGVAVDLTSPLFFVTVAMVSTNSCLNPVIYAMKYKQFRKAMTKFFGRKDTTGENSTVATVSIGTYQ
;
A
#
# COMPACT_ATOMS: atom_id res chain seq x y z
N MET A 1 -22.42 25.93 3.42
CA MET A 1 -21.23 25.68 2.58
C MET A 1 -19.91 25.74 3.36
N GLY A 2 -19.77 26.54 4.44
CA GLY A 2 -18.52 26.58 5.23
C GLY A 2 -18.27 25.37 6.15
N ASP A 3 -19.29 24.84 6.81
CA ASP A 3 -19.13 23.76 7.81
C ASP A 3 -18.74 22.41 7.19
N ASP A 4 -19.32 22.06 6.04
CA ASP A 4 -19.01 20.82 5.32
C ASP A 4 -17.58 20.83 4.77
N SER A 5 -17.13 21.97 4.24
CA SER A 5 -15.75 22.13 3.75
C SER A 5 -14.72 22.06 4.88
N LEU A 6 -15.03 22.66 6.04
CA LEU A 6 -14.14 22.63 7.19
C LEU A 6 -14.03 21.21 7.76
N THR A 7 -15.15 20.50 7.84
CA THR A 7 -15.20 19.10 8.30
C THR A 7 -14.35 18.20 7.41
N LEU A 8 -14.45 18.36 6.09
CA LEU A 8 -13.64 17.59 5.14
C LEU A 8 -12.15 17.89 5.28
N THR A 9 -11.78 19.17 5.40
CA THR A 9 -10.38 19.60 5.59
C THR A 9 -9.78 19.03 6.87
N ILE A 10 -10.52 19.10 7.99
CA ILE A 10 -10.10 18.52 9.27
C ILE A 10 -9.89 17.01 9.11
N PHE A 11 -10.86 16.31 8.52
CA PHE A 11 -10.78 14.86 8.33
C PHE A 11 -9.56 14.46 7.48
N GLN A 12 -9.37 15.10 6.32
CA GLN A 12 -8.25 14.80 5.43
C GLN A 12 -6.90 15.13 6.07
N SER A 13 -6.83 16.21 6.87
CA SER A 13 -5.62 16.57 7.61
C SER A 13 -5.27 15.50 8.65
N ILE A 14 -6.27 14.95 9.35
CA ILE A 14 -6.08 13.85 10.30
C ILE A 14 -5.60 12.58 9.58
N VAL A 15 -6.30 12.18 8.52
CA VAL A 15 -5.94 10.99 7.71
C VAL A 15 -4.53 11.12 7.16
N GLY A 16 -4.20 12.27 6.56
CA GLY A 16 -2.88 12.55 6.03
C GLY A 16 -1.79 12.57 7.11
N SER A 17 -2.06 13.16 8.28
CA SER A 17 -1.10 13.14 9.39
C SER A 17 -0.82 11.73 9.91
N LEU A 18 -1.87 10.92 10.09
CA LEU A 18 -1.73 9.51 10.47
C LEU A 18 -0.95 8.73 9.41
N GLY A 19 -1.23 8.99 8.13
CA GLY A 19 -0.54 8.40 7.01
C GLY A 19 0.95 8.77 6.97
N ILE A 20 1.30 10.04 7.21
CA ILE A 20 2.69 10.52 7.27
C ILE A 20 3.44 9.81 8.42
N CYS A 21 2.89 9.84 9.64
CA CYS A 21 3.52 9.24 10.80
C CYS A 21 3.65 7.72 10.65
N GLY A 22 2.57 7.04 10.25
CA GLY A 22 2.54 5.59 10.14
C GLY A 22 3.45 5.06 9.04
N ASN A 23 3.34 5.60 7.82
CA ASN A 23 4.16 5.14 6.70
C ASN A 23 5.62 5.57 6.84
N GLY A 24 5.88 6.77 7.40
CA GLY A 24 7.22 7.19 7.79
C GLY A 24 7.88 6.21 8.76
N LEU A 25 7.15 5.76 9.79
CA LEU A 25 7.64 4.74 10.73
C LEU A 25 7.92 3.40 10.03
N VAL A 26 7.04 2.95 9.13
CA VAL A 26 7.26 1.70 8.37
C VAL A 26 8.55 1.79 7.54
N CYS A 27 8.74 2.90 6.82
CA CYS A 27 9.95 3.17 6.06
C CYS A 27 11.20 3.14 6.96
N LEU A 28 11.17 3.86 8.09
CA LEU A 28 12.28 3.93 9.03
C LEU A 28 12.66 2.56 9.60
N VAL A 29 11.68 1.78 10.06
CA VAL A 29 11.90 0.44 10.64
C VAL A 29 12.48 -0.51 9.61
N ILE A 30 11.93 -0.57 8.40
CA ILE A 30 12.45 -1.45 7.34
C ILE A 30 13.86 -1.02 6.93
N ALA A 31 14.13 0.28 6.79
CA ALA A 31 15.45 0.78 6.42
C ALA A 31 16.52 0.44 7.49
N LYS A 32 16.18 0.57 8.78
CA LYS A 32 17.15 0.46 9.89
C LYS A 32 17.31 -0.96 10.43
N VAL A 33 16.41 -1.89 10.15
CA VAL A 33 16.45 -3.26 10.71
C VAL A 33 16.91 -4.27 9.64
N PRO A 34 18.16 -4.77 9.67
CA PRO A 34 18.73 -5.56 8.56
C PRO A 34 17.98 -6.85 8.22
N PHE A 35 17.42 -7.55 9.21
CA PHE A 35 16.67 -8.80 8.94
C PHE A 35 15.37 -8.53 8.15
N MET A 36 14.92 -7.27 8.07
CA MET A 36 13.78 -6.88 7.25
C MET A 36 14.16 -6.68 5.78
N HIS A 37 15.43 -6.79 5.36
CA HIS A 37 15.83 -6.55 3.97
C HIS A 37 15.56 -7.75 3.06
N THR A 38 14.29 -8.00 2.78
CA THR A 38 13.79 -9.05 1.88
C THR A 38 13.05 -8.43 0.69
N LEU A 39 12.91 -9.16 -0.42
CA LEU A 39 12.19 -8.66 -1.61
C LEU A 39 10.75 -8.25 -1.29
N THR A 40 10.08 -9.08 -0.50
CA THR A 40 8.80 -8.79 0.14
C THR A 40 8.75 -7.41 0.79
N ASN A 41 9.71 -7.14 1.66
CA ASN A 41 9.75 -5.91 2.42
C ASN A 41 10.19 -4.73 1.55
N ALA A 42 10.83 -4.96 0.39
CA ALA A 42 11.07 -3.91 -0.60
C ALA A 42 9.74 -3.43 -1.23
N PHE A 43 8.81 -4.34 -1.55
CA PHE A 43 7.46 -3.95 -2.00
C PHE A 43 6.63 -3.29 -0.90
N ILE A 44 6.74 -3.74 0.35
CA ILE A 44 6.10 -3.10 1.50
C ILE A 44 6.70 -1.72 1.77
N PHE A 45 8.01 -1.56 1.62
CA PHE A 45 8.68 -0.26 1.71
C PHE A 45 8.24 0.67 0.58
N ASN A 46 8.15 0.18 -0.66
CA ASN A 46 7.61 0.96 -1.78
C ASN A 46 6.16 1.38 -1.54
N GLN A 47 5.33 0.48 -1.00
CA GLN A 47 3.96 0.79 -0.59
C GLN A 47 3.93 1.96 0.41
N ALA A 48 4.73 1.85 1.49
CA ALA A 48 4.82 2.89 2.51
C ALA A 48 5.36 4.21 1.94
N LEU A 49 6.28 4.16 0.97
CA LEU A 49 6.80 5.37 0.32
C LEU A 49 5.74 6.06 -0.53
N ILE A 50 4.97 5.30 -1.33
CA ILE A 50 3.84 5.82 -2.12
C ILE A 50 2.80 6.46 -1.18
N ASP A 51 2.39 5.72 -0.14
CA ASP A 51 1.38 6.18 0.80
C ASP A 51 1.87 7.37 1.65
N LEU A 52 3.17 7.47 1.95
CA LEU A 52 3.79 8.64 2.61
C LEU A 52 3.70 9.89 1.73
N PHE A 53 4.09 9.80 0.46
CA PHE A 53 3.95 10.92 -0.48
C PHE A 53 2.49 11.28 -0.71
N GLY A 54 1.61 10.28 -0.83
CA GLY A 54 0.17 10.51 -0.98
C GLY A 54 -0.42 11.22 0.24
N SER A 55 -0.03 10.79 1.44
CA SER A 55 -0.46 11.41 2.70
C SER A 55 0.05 12.85 2.85
N LEU A 56 1.29 13.11 2.43
CA LEU A 56 1.83 14.48 2.37
C LEU A 56 1.01 15.35 1.41
N LEU A 57 0.74 14.86 0.20
CA LEU A 57 -0.07 15.60 -0.75
C LEU A 57 -1.51 15.79 -0.28
N ILE A 58 -2.14 14.81 0.37
CA ILE A 58 -3.46 14.98 0.99
C ILE A 58 -3.44 16.18 1.93
N VAL A 59 -2.52 16.22 2.91
CA VAL A 59 -2.41 17.35 3.86
C VAL A 59 -2.18 18.67 3.11
N LEU A 60 -1.26 18.69 2.13
CA LEU A 60 -0.99 19.90 1.36
C LEU A 60 -2.22 20.36 0.58
N THR A 61 -2.96 19.47 -0.07
CA THR A 61 -4.19 19.82 -0.81
C THR A 61 -5.34 20.24 0.08
N SER A 62 -5.39 19.77 1.33
CA SER A 62 -6.41 20.18 2.30
C SER A 62 -6.10 21.53 2.95
N LEU A 63 -4.83 21.84 3.17
CA LEU A 63 -4.40 23.06 3.88
C LEU A 63 -4.09 24.24 2.96
N VAL A 64 -3.67 23.98 1.72
CA VAL A 64 -3.34 25.04 0.75
C VAL A 64 -4.60 25.39 -0.04
N PRO A 65 -5.22 26.56 0.19
CA PRO A 65 -6.41 26.96 -0.54
C PRO A 65 -6.08 27.20 -2.02
N ILE A 66 -7.03 26.84 -2.89
CA ILE A 66 -6.93 27.11 -4.32
C ILE A 66 -7.34 28.58 -4.55
N PRO A 67 -6.52 29.40 -5.21
CA PRO A 67 -6.89 30.77 -5.55
C PRO A 67 -8.12 30.81 -6.47
N ASP A 68 -9.07 31.69 -6.17
CA ASP A 68 -10.23 31.97 -7.01
C ASP A 68 -10.35 33.50 -7.21
N PRO A 69 -10.04 34.05 -8.40
CA PRO A 69 -9.67 33.34 -9.64
C PRO A 69 -8.24 32.75 -9.63
N LEU A 70 -8.01 31.73 -10.45
CA LEU A 70 -6.68 31.20 -10.74
C LEU A 70 -5.81 32.24 -11.44
N PRO A 71 -4.48 32.23 -11.21
CA PRO A 71 -3.57 33.20 -11.81
C PRO A 71 -3.52 33.08 -13.33
N SER A 72 -3.35 34.21 -14.03
CA SER A 72 -3.22 34.23 -15.49
C SER A 72 -1.90 33.63 -15.98
N GLY A 73 -1.89 33.12 -17.21
CA GLY A 73 -0.68 32.58 -17.86
C GLY A 73 -0.36 31.14 -17.48
N THR A 74 0.91 30.76 -17.60
CA THR A 74 1.38 29.37 -17.46
C THR A 74 1.14 28.81 -16.05
N SER A 75 1.24 29.63 -15.00
CA SER A 75 0.99 29.19 -13.62
C SER A 75 -0.44 28.73 -13.39
N GLY A 76 -1.45 29.44 -13.92
CA GLY A 76 -2.85 29.01 -13.87
C GLY A 76 -3.11 27.71 -14.63
N VAL A 77 -2.45 27.53 -15.79
CA VAL A 77 -2.53 26.28 -16.55
C VAL A 77 -1.95 25.11 -15.76
N LEU A 78 -0.78 25.29 -15.14
CA LEU A 78 -0.14 24.26 -14.33
C LEU A 78 -0.96 23.93 -13.08
N LEU A 79 -1.45 24.94 -12.35
CA LEU A 79 -2.33 24.74 -11.20
C LEU A 79 -3.59 23.99 -11.59
N CYS A 80 -4.26 24.40 -12.67
CA CYS A 80 -5.46 23.72 -13.14
C CYS A 80 -5.21 22.25 -13.50
N ARG A 81 -4.14 21.99 -14.28
CA ARG A 81 -3.89 20.65 -14.83
C ARG A 81 -3.20 19.69 -13.88
N LEU A 82 -2.44 20.17 -12.90
CA LEU A 82 -1.66 19.33 -11.98
C LEU A 82 -2.21 19.34 -10.55
N TRP A 83 -2.62 20.51 -10.05
CA TRP A 83 -3.07 20.67 -8.65
C TRP A 83 -4.58 20.47 -8.53
N VAL A 84 -5.38 21.27 -9.24
CA VAL A 84 -6.85 21.22 -9.18
C VAL A 84 -7.41 19.91 -9.74
N SER A 85 -6.76 19.34 -10.76
CA SER A 85 -7.09 18.00 -11.27
C SER A 85 -6.81 16.87 -10.27
N GLY A 86 -6.01 17.14 -9.22
CA GLY A 86 -5.52 16.12 -8.30
C GLY A 86 -4.57 15.11 -8.94
N TYR A 87 -3.92 15.44 -10.06
CA TYR A 87 -3.11 14.49 -10.86
C TYR A 87 -2.14 13.67 -10.00
N PHE A 88 -1.34 14.33 -9.16
CA PHE A 88 -0.36 13.62 -8.33
C PHE A 88 -1.00 12.75 -7.24
N ASN A 89 -2.12 13.19 -6.64
CA ASN A 89 -2.86 12.38 -5.66
C ASN A 89 -3.40 11.10 -6.31
N TRP A 90 -4.09 11.24 -7.44
CA TRP A 90 -4.62 10.09 -8.17
C TRP A 90 -3.51 9.17 -8.68
N ALA A 91 -2.40 9.72 -9.19
CA ALA A 91 -1.26 8.93 -9.64
C ALA A 91 -0.66 8.08 -8.49
N LEU A 92 -0.57 8.63 -7.28
CA LEU A 92 -0.10 7.90 -6.10
C LEU A 92 -1.10 6.85 -5.62
N PHE A 93 -2.40 7.15 -5.63
CA PHE A 93 -3.44 6.15 -5.33
C PHE A 93 -3.42 4.97 -6.31
N VAL A 94 -3.26 5.24 -7.62
CA VAL A 94 -3.13 4.19 -8.64
C VAL A 94 -1.80 3.44 -8.50
N SER A 95 -0.70 4.13 -8.19
CA SER A 95 0.61 3.50 -7.93
C SER A 95 0.52 2.53 -6.75
N SER A 96 -0.17 2.94 -5.68
CA SER A 96 -0.44 2.13 -4.48
C SER A 96 -1.20 0.85 -4.86
N THR A 97 -2.24 0.97 -5.68
CA THR A 97 -3.01 -0.17 -6.21
C THR A 97 -2.15 -1.14 -7.02
N PHE A 98 -1.37 -0.62 -7.97
CA PHE A 98 -0.52 -1.46 -8.81
C PHE A 98 0.60 -2.13 -8.00
N ASN A 99 1.11 -1.47 -6.96
CA ASN A 99 2.07 -2.07 -6.03
C ASN A 99 1.44 -3.19 -5.19
N LEU A 100 0.18 -3.07 -4.77
CA LEU A 100 -0.55 -4.16 -4.10
C LEU A 100 -0.71 -5.39 -5.00
N VAL A 101 -1.01 -5.19 -6.28
CA VAL A 101 -1.04 -6.27 -7.28
C VAL A 101 0.35 -6.90 -7.42
N ALA A 102 1.40 -6.10 -7.58
CA ALA A 102 2.78 -6.58 -7.68
C ALA A 102 3.21 -7.40 -6.45
N LEU A 103 2.92 -6.90 -5.25
CA LEU A 103 3.17 -7.61 -3.98
C LEU A 103 2.39 -8.93 -3.92
N THR A 104 1.13 -8.93 -4.37
CA THR A 104 0.29 -10.14 -4.42
C THR A 104 0.84 -11.18 -5.39
N LEU A 105 1.33 -10.77 -6.56
CA LEU A 105 1.97 -11.65 -7.55
C LEU A 105 3.33 -12.16 -7.06
N GLU A 106 4.14 -11.33 -6.41
CA GLU A 106 5.39 -11.76 -5.79
C GLU A 106 5.11 -12.83 -4.72
N ARG A 107 4.05 -12.67 -3.91
CA ARG A 107 3.62 -13.69 -2.94
C ARG A 107 3.21 -14.98 -3.60
N TYR A 108 2.46 -14.87 -4.68
CA TYR A 108 2.04 -16.03 -5.44
C TYR A 108 3.23 -16.84 -5.92
N LEU A 109 4.22 -16.17 -6.53
CA LEU A 109 5.44 -16.83 -6.99
C LEU A 109 6.21 -17.46 -5.82
N ALA A 110 6.41 -16.73 -4.72
CA ALA A 110 7.16 -17.20 -3.56
C ALA A 110 6.53 -18.42 -2.86
N ILE A 111 5.19 -18.50 -2.82
CA ILE A 111 4.47 -19.55 -2.10
C ILE A 111 4.12 -20.74 -3.02
N VAL A 112 3.64 -20.47 -4.23
CA VAL A 112 3.12 -21.50 -5.14
C VAL A 112 4.20 -22.08 -6.04
N PHE A 113 5.19 -21.27 -6.45
CA PHE A 113 6.26 -21.70 -7.37
C PHE A 113 7.66 -21.39 -6.80
N PRO A 114 8.06 -21.99 -5.67
CA PRO A 114 9.30 -21.65 -4.96
C PRO A 114 10.57 -21.80 -5.83
N PHE A 115 10.62 -22.79 -6.73
CA PHE A 115 11.76 -22.96 -7.65
C PHE A 115 11.85 -21.85 -8.70
N ARG A 116 10.70 -21.42 -9.27
CA ARG A 116 10.66 -20.28 -10.19
C ARG A 116 10.98 -18.98 -9.46
N TYR A 117 10.51 -18.83 -8.23
CA TYR A 117 10.82 -17.67 -7.39
C TYR A 117 12.32 -17.55 -7.09
N ARG A 118 13.05 -18.65 -6.98
CA ARG A 118 14.53 -18.60 -6.83
C ARG A 118 15.22 -17.97 -8.05
N ALA A 119 14.67 -18.13 -9.26
CA ALA A 119 15.21 -17.55 -10.48
C ALA A 119 14.67 -16.13 -10.76
N LEU A 120 13.37 -15.90 -10.50
CA LEU A 120 12.68 -14.65 -10.85
C LEU A 120 12.68 -13.62 -9.71
N GLY A 121 12.71 -14.06 -8.47
CA GLY A 121 12.74 -13.23 -7.27
C GLY A 121 14.15 -12.69 -7.05
N THR A 122 14.57 -11.76 -7.90
CA THR A 122 15.85 -11.04 -7.77
C THR A 122 15.61 -9.58 -7.45
N ARG A 123 16.59 -8.92 -6.83
CA ARG A 123 16.52 -7.48 -6.52
C ARG A 123 16.37 -6.63 -7.79
N LYS A 124 17.03 -7.03 -8.88
CA LYS A 124 16.90 -6.37 -10.19
C LYS A 124 15.46 -6.40 -10.69
N ASN A 125 14.83 -7.58 -10.68
CA ASN A 125 13.45 -7.71 -11.12
C ASN A 125 12.49 -6.92 -10.23
N ALA A 126 12.70 -6.92 -8.91
CA ALA A 126 11.89 -6.11 -7.99
C ALA A 126 12.00 -4.60 -8.28
N ILE A 127 13.21 -4.08 -8.54
CA ILE A 127 13.41 -2.68 -8.93
C ILE A 127 12.69 -2.37 -10.24
N VAL A 128 12.83 -3.23 -11.25
CA VAL A 128 12.14 -3.06 -12.54
C VAL A 128 10.62 -3.05 -12.34
N THR A 129 10.07 -3.96 -11.54
CA THR A 129 8.64 -3.98 -11.21
C THR A 129 8.20 -2.71 -10.51
N ILE A 130 8.95 -2.21 -9.53
CA ILE A 130 8.64 -0.96 -8.82
C ILE A 130 8.62 0.21 -9.81
N LEU A 131 9.64 0.36 -10.66
CA LEU A 131 9.67 1.42 -11.67
C LEU A 131 8.50 1.34 -12.66
N ALA A 132 8.14 0.12 -13.08
CA ALA A 132 6.99 -0.10 -13.95
C ALA A 132 5.68 0.29 -13.28
N VAL A 133 5.51 0.02 -11.98
CA VAL A 133 4.35 0.46 -11.18
C VAL A 133 4.20 1.98 -11.21
N TRP A 134 5.27 2.72 -10.91
CA TRP A 134 5.26 4.18 -10.94
C TRP A 134 4.96 4.73 -12.35
N LEU A 135 5.67 4.23 -13.36
CA LEU A 135 5.51 4.72 -14.73
C LEU A 135 4.10 4.46 -15.27
N SER A 136 3.57 3.24 -15.09
CA SER A 136 2.25 2.88 -15.58
C SER A 136 1.13 3.65 -14.89
N ALA A 137 1.22 3.88 -13.57
CA ALA A 137 0.21 4.63 -12.83
C ALA A 137 0.17 6.12 -13.22
N PHE A 138 1.33 6.78 -13.31
CA PHE A 138 1.43 8.18 -13.73
C PHE A 138 0.98 8.35 -15.19
N MET A 139 1.41 7.44 -16.06
CA MET A 139 0.98 7.45 -17.46
C MET A 139 -0.52 7.26 -17.59
N PHE A 140 -1.10 6.29 -16.87
CA PHE A 140 -2.54 6.04 -16.91
C PHE A 140 -3.34 7.26 -16.43
N THR A 141 -2.97 7.85 -15.29
CA THR A 141 -3.68 9.00 -14.71
C THR A 141 -3.48 10.32 -15.46
N SER A 142 -2.58 10.36 -16.44
CA SER A 142 -2.31 11.56 -17.25
C SER A 142 -3.54 12.07 -18.01
N TYR A 143 -4.56 11.23 -18.26
CA TYR A 143 -5.81 11.68 -18.88
C TYR A 143 -6.42 12.88 -18.14
N GLY A 144 -6.33 12.91 -16.80
CA GLY A 144 -6.85 13.99 -15.95
C GLY A 144 -6.21 15.35 -16.26
N VAL A 145 -4.94 15.36 -16.67
CA VAL A 145 -4.18 16.55 -17.09
C VAL A 145 -4.72 17.09 -18.42
N PHE A 146 -5.05 16.19 -19.36
CA PHE A 146 -5.44 16.58 -20.72
C PHE A 146 -6.91 16.98 -20.85
N ILE A 147 -7.79 16.45 -20.00
CA ILE A 147 -9.22 16.80 -19.97
C ILE A 147 -9.50 18.12 -19.24
N ARG A 148 -8.51 18.74 -18.57
CA ARG A 148 -8.68 20.03 -17.89
C ARG A 148 -8.05 21.18 -18.68
N TYR A 149 -8.67 22.35 -18.63
CA TYR A 149 -8.17 23.56 -19.26
C TYR A 149 -8.48 24.81 -18.43
N HIS A 150 -7.62 25.83 -18.56
CA HIS A 150 -7.72 27.09 -17.83
C HIS A 150 -8.34 28.15 -18.74
N GLU A 151 -9.44 28.77 -18.30
CA GLU A 151 -10.16 29.79 -19.04
C GLU A 151 -10.77 30.80 -18.07
N ALA A 152 -10.52 32.10 -18.30
CA ALA A 152 -11.07 33.20 -17.51
C ALA A 152 -10.90 33.04 -15.98
N GLY A 153 -9.72 32.61 -15.53
CA GLY A 153 -9.42 32.40 -14.10
C GLY A 153 -10.05 31.13 -13.51
N GLN A 154 -10.66 30.27 -14.32
CA GLN A 154 -11.36 29.06 -13.87
C GLN A 154 -10.74 27.81 -14.49
N CYS A 155 -10.74 26.70 -13.74
CA CYS A 155 -10.29 25.39 -14.22
C CYS A 155 -11.47 24.54 -14.66
N ARG A 156 -11.69 24.45 -15.97
CA ARG A 156 -12.83 23.77 -16.58
C ARG A 156 -12.44 22.39 -17.10
N GLN A 157 -13.44 21.53 -17.26
CA GLN A 157 -13.29 20.22 -17.88
C GLN A 157 -13.73 20.28 -19.34
N LYS A 158 -12.96 19.69 -20.25
CA LYS A 158 -13.30 19.54 -21.67
C LYS A 158 -14.44 18.54 -21.82
N LEU A 159 -15.25 18.74 -22.85
CA LEU A 159 -16.18 17.72 -23.30
C LEU A 159 -15.38 16.54 -23.88
N VAL A 160 -15.47 15.39 -23.22
CA VAL A 160 -14.88 14.14 -23.70
C VAL A 160 -15.87 13.53 -24.70
N ALA A 161 -15.39 13.05 -25.85
CA ALA A 161 -16.26 12.47 -26.88
C ALA A 161 -16.95 11.18 -26.42
N HIS A 162 -16.26 10.37 -25.61
CA HIS A 162 -16.72 9.10 -25.06
C HIS A 162 -16.46 9.03 -23.55
N PRO A 163 -17.22 9.79 -22.73
CA PRO A 163 -17.08 9.76 -21.27
C PRO A 163 -17.31 8.36 -20.71
N GLU A 164 -18.24 7.59 -21.28
CA GLU A 164 -18.54 6.21 -20.89
C GLU A 164 -17.32 5.29 -21.05
N ALA A 165 -16.60 5.41 -22.17
CA ALA A 165 -15.41 4.60 -22.43
C ALA A 165 -14.28 4.96 -21.45
N LEU A 166 -14.13 6.24 -21.12
CA LEU A 166 -13.16 6.70 -20.11
C LEU A 166 -13.53 6.16 -18.72
N GLY A 167 -14.79 6.30 -18.30
CA GLY A 167 -15.27 5.81 -17.02
C GLY A 167 -15.07 4.31 -16.85
N VAL A 168 -15.42 3.52 -17.88
CA VAL A 168 -15.20 2.08 -17.89
C VAL A 168 -13.71 1.75 -17.86
N ALA A 169 -12.88 2.43 -18.65
CA ALA A 169 -11.44 2.19 -18.66
C ALA A 169 -10.79 2.46 -17.29
N VAL A 170 -11.16 3.58 -16.64
CA VAL A 170 -10.71 3.90 -15.27
C VAL A 170 -11.16 2.81 -14.31
N PHE A 171 -12.45 2.53 -14.22
CA PHE A 171 -13.01 1.51 -13.32
C PHE A 171 -12.35 0.13 -13.51
N VAL A 172 -12.11 -0.28 -14.76
CA VAL A 172 -11.47 -1.56 -15.05
C VAL A 172 -10.03 -1.58 -14.60
N VAL A 173 -9.24 -0.58 -14.98
CA VAL A 173 -7.79 -0.56 -14.77
C VAL A 173 -7.42 -0.28 -13.30
N THR A 174 -8.10 0.66 -12.65
CA THR A 174 -7.78 1.08 -11.27
C THR A 174 -8.46 0.22 -10.22
N TYR A 175 -9.53 -0.50 -10.56
CA TYR A 175 -10.33 -1.23 -9.57
C TYR A 175 -10.63 -2.68 -9.95
N LEU A 176 -11.42 -2.94 -10.98
CA LEU A 176 -11.93 -4.30 -11.26
C LEU A 176 -10.81 -5.30 -11.55
N LEU A 177 -9.86 -4.93 -12.41
CA LEU A 177 -8.73 -5.80 -12.76
C LEU A 177 -7.82 -6.06 -11.55
N PRO A 178 -7.35 -5.03 -10.79
CA PRO A 178 -6.62 -5.24 -9.54
C PRO A 178 -7.33 -6.15 -8.54
N VAL A 179 -8.61 -5.90 -8.23
CA VAL A 179 -9.39 -6.71 -7.28
C VAL A 179 -9.48 -8.15 -7.77
N THR A 180 -9.78 -8.35 -9.05
CA THR A 180 -9.91 -9.70 -9.64
C THR A 180 -8.59 -10.47 -9.57
N ILE A 181 -7.47 -9.84 -9.95
CA ILE A 181 -6.15 -10.46 -9.88
C ILE A 181 -5.83 -10.85 -8.43
N MET A 182 -6.00 -9.92 -7.49
CA MET A 182 -5.72 -10.17 -6.07
C MET A 182 -6.58 -11.30 -5.53
N LEU A 183 -7.88 -11.29 -5.80
CA LEU A 183 -8.82 -12.32 -5.35
C LEU A 183 -8.43 -13.71 -5.88
N VAL A 184 -8.25 -13.84 -7.20
CA VAL A 184 -7.89 -15.11 -7.85
C VAL A 184 -6.58 -15.65 -7.28
N VAL A 185 -5.57 -14.78 -7.15
CA VAL A 185 -4.27 -15.14 -6.60
C VAL A 185 -4.40 -15.61 -5.15
N TYR A 186 -5.13 -14.89 -4.30
CA TYR A 186 -5.29 -15.27 -2.90
C TYR A 186 -6.07 -16.57 -2.72
N VAL A 187 -7.11 -16.80 -3.53
CA VAL A 187 -7.82 -18.09 -3.55
C VAL A 187 -6.85 -19.22 -3.87
N ARG A 188 -6.01 -19.06 -4.90
CA ARG A 188 -5.01 -20.08 -5.26
C ARG A 188 -3.98 -20.30 -4.16
N ILE A 189 -3.46 -19.23 -3.54
CA ILE A 189 -2.54 -19.34 -2.40
C ILE A 189 -3.22 -20.09 -1.24
N ALA A 190 -4.47 -19.78 -0.92
CA ALA A 190 -5.22 -20.44 0.14
C ALA A 190 -5.39 -21.94 -0.12
N VAL A 191 -5.70 -22.34 -1.36
CA VAL A 191 -5.79 -23.75 -1.76
C VAL A 191 -4.45 -24.46 -1.58
N VAL A 192 -3.35 -23.86 -2.02
CA VAL A 192 -2.00 -24.45 -1.89
C VAL A 192 -1.60 -24.59 -0.42
N LEU A 193 -1.84 -23.56 0.40
CA LEU A 193 -1.54 -23.61 1.83
C LEU A 193 -2.38 -24.66 2.58
N LYS A 194 -3.65 -24.84 2.23
CA LYS A 194 -4.52 -25.90 2.79
C LYS A 194 -4.01 -27.29 2.43
N LYS A 195 -3.68 -27.52 1.15
CA LYS A 195 -3.14 -28.81 0.69
C LYS A 195 -1.79 -29.13 1.33
N GLY A 196 -0.92 -28.13 1.50
CA GLY A 196 0.36 -28.31 2.18
C GLY A 196 0.21 -28.66 3.66
N ALA A 197 -0.76 -28.06 4.36
CA ALA A 197 -1.02 -28.37 5.77
C ALA A 197 -1.58 -29.80 5.95
N ALA A 198 -2.43 -30.26 5.04
CA ALA A 198 -2.96 -31.62 5.06
C ALA A 198 -1.89 -32.70 4.82
N ARG A 199 -0.79 -32.38 4.12
CA ARG A 199 0.33 -33.31 3.91
C ARG A 199 1.29 -33.41 5.10
N ILE A 200 1.21 -32.47 6.03
CA ILE A 200 2.09 -32.37 7.20
C ILE A 200 1.41 -32.95 8.45
N GLN A 201 0.08 -33.08 8.46
CA GLN A 201 -0.60 -33.80 9.54
C GLN A 201 -0.10 -35.25 9.58
N PRO A 202 0.33 -35.77 10.75
CA PRO A 202 0.68 -37.17 10.90
C PRO A 202 -0.52 -38.02 10.48
N GLY A 203 -0.28 -39.07 9.70
CA GLY A 203 -1.30 -40.07 9.42
C GLY A 203 -1.85 -40.69 10.72
N PRO A 204 -3.04 -41.31 10.68
CA PRO A 204 -3.72 -41.83 11.86
C PRO A 204 -2.92 -42.84 12.70
N GLU A 205 -1.80 -43.37 12.20
CA GLU A 205 -0.96 -44.36 12.90
C GLU A 205 0.00 -43.77 13.96
N ALA A 206 0.12 -42.44 14.11
CA ALA A 206 1.02 -41.82 15.09
C ALA A 206 0.33 -41.34 16.39
N ALA A 207 -0.89 -41.80 16.67
CA ALA A 207 -1.65 -41.41 17.87
C ALA A 207 -1.23 -42.20 19.12
N GLY A 208 0.04 -42.07 19.52
CA GLY A 208 0.46 -42.33 20.90
C GLY A 208 0.23 -41.08 21.76
N PRO A 209 -0.09 -41.20 23.06
CA PRO A 209 -0.34 -40.05 23.93
C PRO A 209 0.98 -39.30 24.19
N SER A 210 1.26 -38.28 23.38
CA SER A 210 2.39 -37.38 23.58
C SER A 210 1.92 -36.14 24.34
N THR A 211 1.99 -36.22 25.67
CA THR A 211 2.01 -35.06 26.56
C THR A 211 3.35 -34.34 26.40
N GLY A 212 3.42 -33.43 25.42
CA GLY A 212 4.56 -32.56 25.19
C GLY A 212 4.48 -31.95 23.81
N GLN A 213 4.50 -30.62 23.71
CA GLN A 213 4.59 -29.91 22.43
C GLN A 213 5.87 -30.38 21.71
N ALA A 214 5.72 -31.29 20.75
CA ALA A 214 6.82 -31.69 19.89
C ALA A 214 7.36 -30.43 19.18
N PRO A 215 8.69 -30.22 19.14
CA PRO A 215 9.27 -29.05 18.49
C PRO A 215 8.87 -29.04 17.01
N GLU A 216 8.25 -27.92 16.56
CA GLU A 216 7.81 -27.74 15.18
C GLU A 216 8.94 -28.05 14.20
N GLY A 217 8.69 -28.93 13.23
CA GLY A 217 9.68 -29.24 12.21
C GLY A 217 10.07 -27.98 11.41
N PRO A 218 11.30 -27.92 10.83
CA PRO A 218 11.73 -26.78 9.99
C PRO A 218 10.77 -26.43 8.85
N GLY A 219 10.05 -27.44 8.31
CA GLY A 219 9.02 -27.25 7.27
C GLY A 219 7.72 -26.62 7.79
N GLU A 220 7.29 -26.96 9.00
CA GLU A 220 6.05 -26.46 9.61
C GLU A 220 6.15 -24.98 9.98
N SER A 221 7.28 -24.60 10.58
CA SER A 221 7.55 -23.21 10.98
C SER A 221 7.62 -22.27 9.77
N LEU A 222 8.22 -22.71 8.66
CA LEU A 222 8.26 -21.98 7.38
C LEU A 222 6.87 -21.82 6.77
N MET A 223 6.04 -22.88 6.77
CA MET A 223 4.66 -22.81 6.29
C MET A 223 3.79 -21.90 7.13
N ARG A 224 3.95 -21.93 8.46
CA ARG A 224 3.27 -21.01 9.39
C ARG A 224 3.66 -19.56 9.11
N ALA A 225 4.94 -19.29 8.85
CA ALA A 225 5.42 -17.96 8.47
C ALA A 225 4.76 -17.47 7.17
N ARG A 226 4.78 -18.30 6.10
CA ARG A 226 4.12 -17.98 4.82
C ARG A 226 2.62 -17.69 4.97
N ARG A 227 1.91 -18.48 5.78
CA ARG A 227 0.48 -18.29 6.08
C ARG A 227 0.20 -16.96 6.79
N ASN A 228 1.03 -16.56 7.75
CA ASN A 228 0.83 -15.30 8.48
C ASN A 228 1.05 -14.08 7.59
N THR A 229 2.06 -14.13 6.71
CA THR A 229 2.28 -13.09 5.70
C THR A 229 1.10 -13.00 4.74
N PHE A 230 0.63 -14.13 4.18
CA PHE A 230 -0.56 -14.19 3.33
C PHE A 230 -1.80 -13.57 4.01
N LYS A 231 -2.09 -13.94 5.27
CA LYS A 231 -3.24 -13.40 6.01
C LYS A 231 -3.19 -11.88 6.16
N THR A 232 -2.00 -11.35 6.44
CA THR A 232 -1.82 -9.90 6.58
C THR A 232 -2.12 -9.20 5.26
N LEU A 233 -1.60 -9.72 4.16
CA LEU A 233 -1.79 -9.13 2.83
C LEU A 233 -3.23 -9.27 2.32
N LEU A 234 -3.92 -10.37 2.67
CA LEU A 234 -5.35 -10.51 2.41
C LEU A 234 -6.17 -9.41 3.11
N ILE A 235 -5.85 -9.07 4.37
CA ILE A 235 -6.52 -8.00 5.10
C ILE A 235 -6.30 -6.66 4.39
N VAL A 236 -5.07 -6.37 3.94
CA VAL A 236 -4.76 -5.16 3.16
C VAL A 236 -5.63 -5.09 1.89
N CYS A 237 -5.81 -6.20 1.17
CA CYS A 237 -6.60 -6.20 -0.06
C CYS A 237 -8.11 -6.08 0.17
N VAL A 238 -8.63 -6.62 1.29
CA VAL A 238 -10.02 -6.36 1.70
C VAL A 238 -10.21 -4.89 2.06
N ALA A 239 -9.29 -4.30 2.82
CA ALA A 239 -9.33 -2.88 3.16
C ALA A 239 -9.28 -2.00 1.90
N PHE A 240 -8.41 -2.33 0.94
CA PHE A 240 -8.39 -1.69 -0.38
C PHE A 240 -9.76 -1.75 -1.08
N THR A 241 -10.34 -2.94 -1.19
CA THR A 241 -11.63 -3.13 -1.88
C THR A 241 -12.72 -2.27 -1.26
N VAL A 242 -12.85 -2.30 0.08
CA VAL A 242 -13.85 -1.51 0.81
C VAL A 242 -13.64 -0.01 0.64
N CYS A 243 -12.40 0.47 0.72
CA CYS A 243 -12.06 1.88 0.60
C CYS A 243 -12.30 2.43 -0.82
N TRP A 244 -12.04 1.63 -1.86
CA TRP A 244 -12.10 2.08 -3.26
C TRP A 244 -13.48 1.92 -3.89
N THR A 245 -14.26 0.91 -3.50
CA THR A 245 -15.57 0.60 -4.13
C THR A 245 -16.46 1.84 -4.27
N PRO A 246 -16.70 2.67 -3.23
CA PRO A 246 -17.68 3.74 -3.33
C PRO A 246 -17.29 4.80 -4.36
N ASN A 247 -16.01 5.16 -4.41
CA ASN A 247 -15.51 6.17 -5.34
C ASN A 247 -15.53 5.68 -6.79
N GLU A 248 -15.07 4.45 -7.00
CA GLU A 248 -14.99 3.84 -8.34
C GLU A 248 -16.37 3.62 -8.93
N VAL A 249 -17.34 3.19 -8.12
CA VAL A 249 -18.74 3.06 -8.55
C VAL A 249 -19.35 4.43 -8.83
N ALA A 250 -19.16 5.43 -7.96
CA ALA A 250 -19.69 6.77 -8.19
C ALA A 250 -19.12 7.41 -9.48
N PHE A 251 -17.82 7.26 -9.72
CA PHE A 251 -17.16 7.77 -10.92
C PHE A 251 -17.62 7.05 -12.19
N LEU A 252 -17.79 5.72 -12.13
CA LEU A 252 -18.36 4.96 -13.25
C LEU A 252 -19.78 5.43 -13.57
N LEU A 253 -20.65 5.52 -12.56
CA LEU A 253 -22.04 5.95 -12.75
C LEU A 253 -22.13 7.35 -13.35
N PHE A 254 -21.31 8.30 -12.86
CA PHE A 254 -21.21 9.64 -13.43
C PHE A 254 -20.90 9.61 -14.93
N ASN A 255 -19.89 8.82 -15.33
CA ASN A 255 -19.48 8.73 -16.74
C ASN A 255 -20.48 7.96 -17.61
N LEU A 256 -21.35 7.12 -17.02
CA LEU A 256 -22.46 6.46 -17.70
C LEU A 256 -23.71 7.35 -17.81
N GLY A 257 -23.65 8.61 -17.38
CA GLY A 257 -24.74 9.57 -17.50
C GLY A 257 -25.73 9.55 -16.34
N VAL A 258 -25.43 8.83 -15.25
CA VAL A 258 -26.22 8.92 -14.02
C VAL A 258 -25.91 10.25 -13.33
N ALA A 259 -26.94 10.94 -12.84
CA ALA A 259 -26.82 12.21 -12.15
C ALA A 259 -26.12 12.05 -10.78
N VAL A 260 -24.79 12.03 -10.81
CA VAL A 260 -23.91 12.04 -9.64
C VAL A 260 -23.32 13.43 -9.49
N ASP A 261 -23.58 14.08 -8.37
CA ASP A 261 -22.99 15.38 -8.06
C ASP A 261 -21.57 15.19 -7.50
N LEU A 262 -20.56 15.44 -8.33
CA LEU A 262 -19.13 15.38 -7.96
C LEU A 262 -18.71 16.50 -7.00
N THR A 263 -19.59 17.46 -6.71
CA THR A 263 -19.37 18.53 -5.73
C THR A 263 -20.07 18.27 -4.40
N SER A 264 -20.84 17.18 -4.31
CA SER A 264 -21.59 16.84 -3.10
C SER A 264 -20.69 16.37 -1.96
N PRO A 265 -21.07 16.61 -0.69
CA PRO A 265 -20.39 16.03 0.48
C PRO A 265 -20.28 14.51 0.40
N LEU A 266 -21.29 13.84 -0.18
CA LEU A 266 -21.30 12.38 -0.35
C LEU A 266 -20.16 11.91 -1.27
N PHE A 267 -19.91 12.60 -2.39
CA PHE A 267 -18.77 12.28 -3.26
C PHE A 267 -17.43 12.56 -2.56
N PHE A 268 -17.35 13.63 -1.77
CA PHE A 268 -16.13 13.87 -0.97
C PHE A 268 -15.88 12.78 0.07
N VAL A 269 -16.93 12.19 0.65
CA VAL A 269 -16.80 11.01 1.53
C VAL A 269 -16.22 9.82 0.76
N THR A 270 -16.60 9.59 -0.50
CA THR A 270 -16.01 8.48 -1.28
C THR A 270 -14.52 8.69 -1.55
N VAL A 271 -14.10 9.93 -1.86
CA VAL A 271 -12.67 10.28 -2.02
C VAL A 271 -11.90 10.15 -0.70
N ALA A 272 -12.54 10.52 0.41
CA ALA A 272 -11.99 10.36 1.76
C ALA A 272 -11.78 8.87 2.14
N MET A 273 -12.66 7.97 1.69
CA MET A 273 -12.49 6.53 1.88
C MET A 273 -11.26 5.99 1.12
N VAL A 274 -11.03 6.45 -0.11
CA VAL A 274 -9.81 6.13 -0.87
C VAL A 274 -8.57 6.64 -0.13
N SER A 275 -8.60 7.88 0.35
CA SER A 275 -7.50 8.51 1.10
C SER A 275 -7.18 7.77 2.40
N THR A 276 -8.20 7.24 3.09
CA THR A 276 -8.05 6.43 4.31
C THR A 276 -7.26 5.15 4.04
N ASN A 277 -7.33 4.58 2.84
CA ASN A 277 -6.58 3.38 2.49
C ASN A 277 -5.06 3.55 2.72
N SER A 278 -4.51 4.73 2.42
CA SER A 278 -3.09 5.02 2.58
C SER A 278 -2.60 5.02 4.03
N CYS A 279 -3.46 5.26 5.02
CA CYS A 279 -3.07 5.22 6.44
C CYS A 279 -3.40 3.89 7.15
N LEU A 280 -4.19 3.00 6.53
CA LEU A 280 -4.53 1.69 7.10
C LEU A 280 -3.36 0.70 7.05
N ASN A 281 -2.49 0.81 6.04
CA ASN A 281 -1.40 -0.13 5.80
C ASN A 281 -0.44 -0.27 7.02
N PRO A 282 0.11 0.82 7.61
CA PRO A 282 0.91 0.74 8.83
C PRO A 282 0.20 0.09 10.02
N VAL A 283 -1.09 0.39 10.21
CA VAL A 283 -1.91 -0.17 11.30
C VAL A 283 -2.06 -1.68 11.14
N ILE A 284 -2.34 -2.15 9.92
CA ILE A 284 -2.42 -3.57 9.60
C ILE A 284 -1.07 -4.26 9.84
N TYR A 285 0.04 -3.65 9.40
CA TYR A 285 1.38 -4.19 9.64
C TYR A 285 1.73 -4.25 11.13
N ALA A 286 1.48 -3.19 11.89
CA ALA A 286 1.73 -3.12 13.32
C ALA A 286 0.95 -4.17 14.12
N MET A 287 -0.31 -4.46 13.73
CA MET A 287 -1.13 -5.45 14.45
C MET A 287 -0.83 -6.89 14.03
N LYS A 288 -0.68 -7.15 12.73
CA LYS A 288 -0.73 -8.51 12.17
C LYS A 288 0.61 -9.00 11.60
N TYR A 289 1.50 -8.10 11.17
CA TYR A 289 2.76 -8.50 10.56
C TYR A 289 3.83 -8.80 11.63
N LYS A 290 3.93 -10.08 12.02
CA LYS A 290 4.86 -10.53 13.08
C LYS A 290 6.32 -10.10 12.87
N GLN A 291 6.82 -10.11 11.64
CA GLN A 291 8.20 -9.69 11.36
C GLN A 291 8.38 -8.19 11.63
N PHE A 292 7.42 -7.37 11.21
CA PHE A 292 7.42 -5.94 11.49
C PHE A 292 7.32 -5.64 12.98
N ARG A 293 6.47 -6.35 13.72
CA ARG A 293 6.40 -6.22 15.19
C ARG A 293 7.74 -6.51 15.86
N LYS A 294 8.39 -7.62 15.48
CA LYS A 294 9.74 -7.94 15.97
C LYS A 294 10.75 -6.84 15.62
N ALA A 295 10.64 -6.26 14.43
CA ALA A 295 11.51 -5.18 13.98
C ALA A 295 11.28 -3.89 14.78
N MET A 296 10.02 -3.53 15.05
CA MET A 296 9.66 -2.41 15.93
C MET A 296 10.23 -2.60 17.33
N THR A 297 10.04 -3.77 17.96
CA THR A 297 10.60 -4.04 19.28
C THR A 297 12.12 -3.93 19.28
N LYS A 298 12.81 -4.45 18.26
CA LYS A 298 14.28 -4.30 18.13
C LYS A 298 14.71 -2.85 17.90
N PHE A 299 13.93 -2.08 17.14
CA PHE A 299 14.22 -0.69 16.81
C PHE A 299 14.09 0.21 18.04
N PHE A 300 13.00 0.07 18.80
CA PHE A 300 12.76 0.86 20.01
C PHE A 300 13.53 0.33 21.23
N GLY A 301 13.69 -0.98 21.38
CA GLY A 301 14.47 -1.60 22.47
C GLY A 301 15.98 -1.39 22.38
N ARG A 302 16.48 -0.78 21.30
CA ARG A 302 17.87 -0.34 21.15
C ARG A 302 18.16 1.02 21.80
N LYS A 303 17.16 1.71 22.35
CA LYS A 303 17.35 3.02 23.02
C LYS A 303 17.82 2.92 24.48
N ASP A 304 17.81 1.74 25.10
CA ASP A 304 18.16 1.56 26.53
C ASP A 304 19.50 0.84 26.78
N THR A 305 20.43 0.80 25.81
CA THR A 305 21.76 0.15 25.99
C THR A 305 22.95 1.02 25.58
N THR A 306 22.81 2.34 25.68
CA THR A 306 23.95 3.27 25.68
C THR A 306 24.00 3.98 27.03
N GLY A 307 24.49 3.24 28.03
CA GLY A 307 24.66 3.72 29.39
C GLY A 307 24.95 2.55 30.32
N GLU A 308 26.14 1.96 30.20
CA GLU A 308 26.99 1.45 31.31
C GLU A 308 27.95 0.34 30.87
N ASN A 309 29.21 0.57 31.23
CA ASN A 309 30.30 -0.37 31.47
C ASN A 309 31.03 -1.00 30.27
N SER A 310 31.92 -0.19 29.70
CA SER A 310 33.24 -0.66 29.30
C SER A 310 34.01 -1.13 30.54
N THR A 311 34.06 -2.44 30.78
CA THR A 311 35.14 -3.06 31.57
C THR A 311 35.89 -4.03 30.67
N VAL A 312 37.07 -3.58 30.28
CA VAL A 312 38.10 -4.33 29.57
C VAL A 312 38.50 -5.52 30.44
N ALA A 313 38.19 -6.74 30.02
CA ALA A 313 38.77 -7.94 30.59
C ALA A 313 40.09 -8.24 29.86
N THR A 314 41.20 -7.83 30.47
CA THR A 314 42.55 -8.19 30.06
C THR A 314 42.78 -9.67 30.35
N VAL A 315 42.90 -10.51 29.32
CA VAL A 315 43.28 -11.91 29.46
C VAL A 315 44.79 -11.98 29.64
N SER A 316 45.24 -12.37 30.84
CA SER A 316 46.63 -12.73 31.13
C SER A 316 46.90 -14.13 30.56
N ILE A 317 47.87 -14.24 29.66
CA ILE A 317 48.35 -15.51 29.13
C ILE A 317 49.39 -16.06 30.11
N GLY A 318 49.01 -17.08 30.86
CA GLY A 318 49.93 -17.87 31.68
C GLY A 318 50.68 -18.87 30.82
N THR A 319 51.98 -18.67 30.69
CA THR A 319 52.97 -19.67 30.29
C THR A 319 53.08 -20.77 31.34
N TYR A 320 52.93 -22.03 30.94
CA TYR A 320 53.50 -23.16 31.65
C TYR A 320 54.11 -24.17 30.66
N GLN A 321 55.43 -24.28 30.79
CA GLN A 321 56.35 -25.40 30.51
C GLN A 321 56.23 -26.19 29.21
#